data_AF-B0FME7-F1
#
_entry.id   AF-B0FME7-F1
#
_cell.length_a   1.000
_cell.length_b   1.000
_cell.length_c   1.000
_cell.angle_alpha   90.00
_cell.angle_beta   90.00
_cell.angle_gamma   90.00
#
_symmetry.space_group_name_H-M   'P 1'
#
loop_
_entity.id
_entity.type
_entity.pdbx_description
1 polymer ?
#
loop_
_entity_poly.entity_id
_entity_poly.type
_entity_poly.pdbx_seq_one_letter_code
_entity_poly.pdbx_strand_id
1 'polypeptide(L)'
;MTTTPETSSHIPLKVLDHTELFKDEVYSKQFETKREFENGADDAEVNRVLEWTRTWDYREKNFAREALTVNPAKACQPLGAVLAAIGFEGTLPIVHGSQGCVAYFRSHFAR
;
A
#
# COMPACT_ATOMS: atom_id res chain seq x y z
N MET A 1 9.74 3.44 -26.38
CA MET A 1 10.25 4.84 -26.43
C MET A 1 11.58 4.81 -25.70
N THR A 2 12.69 5.25 -26.30
CA THR A 2 14.03 5.13 -25.71
C THR A 2 14.13 5.90 -24.39
N THR A 3 14.21 5.18 -23.27
CA THR A 3 14.31 5.74 -21.91
C THR A 3 15.72 6.20 -21.54
N THR A 4 16.69 6.01 -22.43
CA THR A 4 18.08 6.43 -22.22
C THR A 4 18.40 7.54 -23.21
N PRO A 5 18.70 8.78 -22.77
CA PRO A 5 19.07 9.85 -23.68
C PRO A 5 20.41 9.52 -24.33
N GLU A 6 20.45 9.48 -25.66
CA GLU A 6 21.72 9.57 -26.39
C GLU A 6 22.33 10.95 -26.11
N THR A 7 23.63 10.99 -25.83
CA THR A 7 24.40 12.11 -25.27
C THR A 7 24.45 13.39 -26.14
N SER A 8 23.66 13.49 -27.21
CA SER A 8 23.56 14.67 -28.10
C SER A 8 22.13 15.09 -28.47
N SER A 9 21.09 14.51 -27.88
CA SER A 9 19.70 14.86 -28.23
C SER A 9 19.26 16.23 -27.64
N HIS A 10 18.76 17.12 -28.50
CA HIS A 10 18.14 18.40 -28.11
C HIS A 10 16.76 18.24 -27.41
N ILE A 11 16.27 17.01 -27.28
CA ILE A 11 14.99 16.72 -26.63
C ILE A 11 15.21 16.73 -25.11
N PRO A 12 14.47 17.55 -24.34
CA PRO A 12 14.61 17.57 -22.88
C PRO A 12 14.29 16.20 -22.28
N LEU A 13 15.12 15.77 -21.32
CA LEU A 13 14.93 14.51 -20.59
C LEU A 13 13.54 14.48 -19.95
N LYS A 14 12.69 13.56 -20.40
CA LYS A 14 11.41 13.28 -19.75
C LYS A 14 11.58 12.12 -18.78
N VAL A 15 11.67 12.43 -17.49
CA VAL A 15 11.66 11.41 -16.44
C VAL A 15 10.24 10.87 -16.29
N LEU A 16 10.06 9.57 -16.50
CA LEU A 16 8.80 8.87 -16.25
C LEU A 16 8.79 8.39 -14.79
N ASP A 17 7.75 8.72 -14.02
CA ASP A 17 7.57 8.15 -12.69
C ASP A 17 7.07 6.69 -12.76
N HIS A 18 6.98 6.03 -11.61
CA HIS A 18 6.60 4.62 -11.53
C HIS A 18 5.22 4.30 -12.16
N THR A 19 4.31 5.28 -12.25
CA THR A 19 2.98 5.08 -12.83
C THR A 19 3.06 4.92 -14.34
N GLU A 20 3.94 5.66 -15.00
CA GLU A 20 4.09 5.65 -16.46
C GLU A 20 5.25 4.75 -16.93
N LEU A 21 6.33 4.67 -16.16
CA LEU A 21 7.52 3.90 -16.49
C LEU A 21 7.20 2.41 -16.69
N PHE A 22 6.43 1.82 -15.77
CA PHE A 22 6.14 0.39 -15.79
C PHE A 22 5.10 -0.04 -16.83
N LYS A 23 4.52 0.91 -17.58
CA LYS A 23 3.66 0.64 -18.74
C LYS A 23 4.47 0.44 -20.03
N ASP A 24 5.76 0.76 -20.04
CA ASP A 24 6.62 0.53 -21.20
C ASP A 24 6.69 -0.99 -21.49
N GLU A 25 6.84 -1.32 -22.77
CA GLU A 25 6.91 -2.70 -23.27
C GLU A 25 8.03 -3.50 -22.61
N VAL A 26 9.17 -2.84 -22.33
CA VAL A 26 10.32 -3.48 -21.68
C VAL A 26 9.93 -4.03 -20.29
N TYR A 27 9.23 -3.23 -19.49
CA TYR A 27 8.80 -3.64 -18.14
C TYR A 27 7.60 -4.57 -18.17
N SER A 28 6.67 -4.38 -19.11
CA SER A 28 5.52 -5.26 -19.29
C SER A 28 5.97 -6.70 -19.59
N LYS A 29 6.91 -6.85 -20.53
CA LYS A 29 7.52 -8.16 -20.84
C LYS A 29 8.29 -8.73 -19.67
N GLN A 30 9.02 -7.90 -18.92
CA GLN A 30 9.72 -8.35 -17.71
C GLN A 30 8.74 -8.91 -16.67
N PHE A 31 7.57 -8.30 -16.47
CA PHE A 31 6.55 -8.80 -15.54
C PHE A 31 5.94 -10.12 -16.03
N GLU A 32 5.69 -10.27 -17.33
CA GLU A 32 5.22 -11.53 -17.92
C GLU A 32 6.23 -12.66 -17.69
N THR A 33 7.51 -12.43 -18.00
CA THR A 33 8.57 -13.41 -17.75
C THR A 33 8.72 -13.72 -16.26
N LYS A 34 8.58 -12.71 -15.39
CA LYS A 34 8.63 -12.92 -13.94
C LYS A 34 7.51 -13.85 -13.47
N ARG A 35 6.31 -13.74 -14.05
CA ARG A 35 5.13 -14.55 -13.68
C ARG A 35 5.38 -16.05 -13.80
N GLU A 36 6.23 -16.48 -14.75
CA GLU A 36 6.65 -17.87 -14.92
C GLU A 36 7.31 -18.46 -13.65
N PHE A 37 7.91 -17.60 -12.81
CA PHE A 37 8.65 -18.00 -11.61
C PHE A 37 7.88 -17.70 -10.30
N GLU A 38 6.69 -17.12 -10.37
CA GLU A 38 5.92 -16.72 -9.18
C GLU A 38 5.02 -17.83 -8.63
N ASN A 39 4.76 -18.88 -9.40
CA ASN A 39 3.75 -19.90 -9.09
C ASN A 39 2.38 -19.28 -8.73
N GLY A 40 2.01 -18.22 -9.45
CA GLY A 40 0.72 -17.54 -9.27
C GLY A 40 -0.43 -18.34 -9.85
N ALA A 41 -1.63 -18.14 -9.30
CA ALA A 41 -2.85 -18.69 -9.88
C ALA A 41 -3.08 -18.16 -11.31
N ASP A 42 -3.71 -18.98 -12.15
CA ASP A 42 -4.12 -18.54 -13.48
C ASP A 42 -5.24 -17.49 -13.41
N ASP A 43 -5.43 -16.77 -14.51
CA ASP A 43 -6.39 -15.66 -14.55
C ASP A 43 -7.84 -16.12 -14.40
N ALA A 44 -8.16 -17.37 -14.79
CA ALA A 44 -9.50 -17.91 -14.64
C ALA A 44 -9.81 -18.18 -13.16
N GLU A 45 -8.87 -18.74 -12.42
CA GLU A 45 -8.99 -19.00 -10.99
C GLU A 45 -9.05 -17.69 -10.19
N VAL A 46 -8.20 -16.71 -10.51
CA VAL A 46 -8.25 -15.38 -9.89
C VAL A 46 -9.63 -14.75 -10.09
N ASN A 47 -10.17 -14.78 -11.31
CA ASN A 47 -11.49 -14.24 -11.61
C ASN A 47 -12.60 -15.03 -10.90
N ARG A 48 -12.50 -16.36 -10.84
CA ARG A 48 -13.47 -17.21 -10.13
C ARG A 48 -13.54 -16.85 -8.64
N VAL A 49 -12.39 -16.72 -7.98
CA VAL A 49 -12.32 -16.34 -6.57
C VAL A 49 -12.80 -14.91 -6.36
N LEU A 50 -12.42 -13.97 -7.23
CA LEU A 50 -12.89 -12.58 -7.17
C LEU A 50 -14.43 -12.51 -7.21
N GLU A 51 -15.05 -13.20 -8.16
CA GLU A 51 -16.51 -13.22 -8.26
C GLU A 51 -17.14 -13.88 -7.04
N TRP A 52 -16.58 -14.98 -6.52
CA TRP A 52 -17.04 -15.59 -5.28
C TRP A 52 -16.99 -14.63 -4.09
N THR A 53 -15.91 -13.85 -3.93
CA THR A 53 -15.78 -12.89 -2.81
C THR A 53 -16.84 -11.78 -2.83
N ARG A 54 -17.53 -11.59 -3.96
CA ARG A 54 -18.62 -10.62 -4.13
C ARG A 54 -20.01 -11.22 -3.85
N THR A 55 -20.11 -12.52 -3.60
CA THR A 55 -21.38 -13.23 -3.38
C THR A 55 -21.92 -13.09 -1.96
N TRP A 56 -23.20 -13.45 -1.79
CA TRP A 56 -23.86 -13.55 -0.48
C TRP A 56 -23.31 -14.71 0.37
N ASP A 57 -22.95 -15.84 -0.24
CA ASP A 57 -22.30 -16.96 0.48
C ASP A 57 -20.99 -16.51 1.14
N TYR A 58 -20.14 -15.80 0.39
CA TYR A 58 -18.89 -15.27 0.96
C TYR A 58 -19.16 -14.23 2.05
N ARG A 59 -20.16 -13.37 1.87
CA ARG A 59 -20.56 -12.40 2.90
C ARG A 59 -20.89 -13.12 4.21
N GLU A 60 -21.69 -14.18 4.20
CA GLU A 60 -22.05 -14.91 5.42
C GLU A 60 -20.80 -15.44 6.14
N LYS A 61 -19.86 -16.04 5.39
CA LYS A 61 -18.56 -16.49 5.94
C LYS A 61 -17.72 -15.34 6.49
N ASN A 62 -17.70 -14.21 5.78
CA ASN A 62 -16.96 -13.02 6.17
C ASN A 62 -17.49 -12.42 7.48
N PHE A 63 -18.82 -12.40 7.67
CA PHE A 63 -19.47 -11.92 8.89
C PHE A 63 -19.43 -12.93 10.04
N ALA A 64 -19.27 -14.23 9.74
CA ALA A 64 -19.08 -15.28 10.75
C ALA A 64 -17.66 -15.32 11.34
N ARG A 65 -16.76 -14.40 10.96
CA ARG A 65 -15.41 -14.32 11.56
C ARG A 65 -15.48 -13.87 13.01
N GLU A 66 -14.79 -14.61 13.88
CA GLU A 66 -14.74 -14.30 15.31
C GLU A 66 -13.37 -13.73 15.77
N ALA A 67 -12.29 -14.05 15.05
CA ALA A 67 -10.93 -13.68 15.48
C ALA A 67 -10.19 -12.78 14.48
N LEU A 68 -10.26 -13.08 13.18
CA LEU A 68 -9.54 -12.34 12.16
C LEU A 68 -10.20 -10.99 11.89
N THR A 69 -9.45 -9.90 12.00
CA THR A 69 -9.86 -8.56 11.55
C THR A 69 -9.09 -8.17 10.29
N VAL A 70 -9.77 -7.61 9.30
CA VAL A 70 -9.18 -7.14 8.02
C VAL A 70 -9.64 -5.70 7.80
N ASN A 71 -8.70 -4.83 7.44
CA ASN A 71 -8.93 -3.40 7.18
C ASN A 71 -9.74 -2.69 8.30
N PRO A 72 -9.27 -2.71 9.56
CA PRO A 72 -9.97 -2.07 10.66
C PRO A 72 -10.06 -0.56 10.46
N ALA A 73 -11.26 0.01 10.64
CA ALA A 73 -11.48 1.45 10.66
C ALA A 73 -11.27 2.04 12.08
N LYS A 74 -10.12 1.76 12.69
CA LYS A 74 -9.72 2.29 14.01
C LYS A 74 -8.20 2.32 14.17
N ALA A 75 -7.72 3.20 15.04
CA ALA A 75 -6.35 3.22 15.53
C ALA A 75 -6.26 2.83 17.01
N CYS A 76 -5.06 2.75 17.57
CA CYS A 76 -4.84 2.41 18.97
C CYS A 76 -4.77 3.65 19.88
N GLN A 77 -4.98 3.45 21.18
CA GLN A 77 -5.18 4.52 22.17
C GLN A 77 -4.09 5.61 22.19
N PRO A 78 -2.78 5.30 22.11
CA PRO A 78 -1.76 6.34 22.26
C PRO A 78 -1.74 7.35 21.11
N LEU A 79 -2.30 7.02 19.93
CA LEU A 79 -2.48 7.99 18.85
C LEU A 79 -3.39 9.15 19.31
N GLY A 80 -4.51 8.82 19.96
CA GLY A 80 -5.43 9.82 20.53
C GLY A 80 -4.83 10.59 21.70
N ALA A 81 -4.02 9.93 22.54
CA ALA A 81 -3.32 10.60 23.64
C ALA A 81 -2.32 11.65 23.13
N VAL A 82 -1.58 11.35 22.07
CA VAL A 82 -0.69 12.30 21.40
C VAL A 82 -1.49 13.49 20.85
N LEU A 83 -2.60 13.24 20.15
CA LEU A 83 -3.46 14.30 19.62
C LEU A 83 -4.01 15.23 20.70
N ALA A 84 -4.44 14.67 21.83
CA ALA A 84 -4.91 15.47 22.95
C ALA A 84 -3.78 16.31 23.57
N ALA A 85 -2.59 15.72 23.76
CA ALA A 85 -1.45 16.38 24.39
C ALA A 85 -0.89 17.55 23.56
N ILE A 86 -0.84 17.44 22.22
CA ILE A 86 -0.41 18.56 21.35
C ILE A 86 -1.40 19.74 21.36
N GLY A 87 -2.60 19.57 21.92
CA GLY A 87 -3.58 20.65 22.09
C GLY A 87 -3.26 21.61 23.25
N PHE A 88 -2.26 21.33 24.08
CA PHE A 88 -1.86 22.17 25.21
C PHE A 88 -0.62 23.01 24.88
N GLU A 89 -0.64 24.29 25.25
CA GLU A 89 0.48 25.22 25.02
C GLU A 89 1.78 24.72 25.67
N GLY A 90 2.90 24.81 24.95
CA GLY A 90 4.21 24.42 25.45
C GLY A 90 4.37 22.94 25.80
N THR A 91 3.46 22.07 25.34
CA THR A 91 3.43 20.66 25.73
C THR A 91 4.09 19.75 24.69
N LEU A 92 5.01 18.90 25.14
CA LEU A 92 5.61 17.83 24.33
C LEU A 92 5.05 16.46 24.77
N PRO A 93 4.31 15.73 23.90
CA PRO A 93 3.81 14.41 24.25
C PRO A 93 4.95 13.40 24.43
N ILE A 94 5.07 12.81 25.61
CA ILE A 94 5.97 11.69 25.89
C ILE A 94 5.16 10.42 26.07
N VAL A 95 5.37 9.43 25.19
CA VAL A 95 4.73 8.12 25.28
C VAL A 95 5.73 7.14 25.88
N HIS A 96 5.53 6.76 27.15
CA HIS A 96 6.34 5.71 27.79
C HIS A 96 6.11 4.36 27.10
N GLY A 97 7.20 3.66 26.75
CA GLY A 97 7.16 2.36 26.09
C GLY A 97 8.07 2.30 24.87
N SER A 98 7.68 1.50 23.88
CA SER A 98 8.49 1.25 22.69
C SER A 98 8.51 2.44 21.73
N GLN A 99 9.72 2.92 21.40
CA GLN A 99 9.91 4.06 20.49
C GLN A 99 9.26 3.90 19.11
N GLY A 100 9.10 2.66 18.63
CA GLY A 100 8.46 2.37 17.34
C GLY A 100 7.01 2.88 17.27
N CYS A 101 6.29 2.87 18.39
CA CYS A 101 4.94 3.43 18.47
C CYS A 101 4.94 4.93 18.13
N VAL A 102 5.88 5.69 18.71
CA VAL A 102 5.99 7.15 18.50
C VAL A 102 6.35 7.47 17.04
N ALA A 103 7.18 6.66 16.39
CA ALA A 103 7.45 6.81 14.96
C ALA A 103 6.15 6.69 14.12
N TYR A 104 5.33 5.66 14.38
CA TYR A 104 4.05 5.49 13.68
C TYR A 104 3.06 6.63 13.95
N PHE A 105 2.92 7.08 15.19
CA PHE A 105 1.96 8.15 15.53
C PHE A 105 2.32 9.47 14.83
N ARG A 106 3.60 9.85 14.87
CA ARG A 106 4.08 11.06 14.20
C ARG A 106 3.91 10.97 12.69
N SER A 107 4.27 9.85 12.07
CA SER A 107 4.06 9.65 10.63
C SER A 107 2.58 9.61 10.25
N HIS A 108 1.70 9.11 11.11
CA HIS A 108 0.26 9.06 10.83
C HIS A 108 -0.37 10.45 10.83
N PHE A 109 0.02 11.34 11.74
CA PHE A 109 -0.49 12.72 11.74
C PHE A 109 0.17 13.63 10.69
N ALA A 110 1.35 13.29 10.21
CA ALA A 110 2.08 14.11 9.25
C ALA A 110 1.70 13.84 7.78
N ARG A 111 0.90 12.80 7.51
CA ARG A 111 0.41 12.42 6.17
C ARG A 111 -1.01 12.92 5.98
#